data_AF-A0A9P9YCT1-F1
#
_entry.id   AF-A0A9P9YCT1-F1
#
_cell.length_a   1.000
_cell.length_b   1.000
_cell.length_c   1.000
_cell.angle_alpha   90.00
_cell.angle_beta   90.00
_cell.angle_gamma   90.00
#
_symmetry.space_group_name_H-M   'P 1'
#
loop_
_entity.id
_entity.type
_entity.pdbx_description
1 polymer ?
#
loop_
_entity_poly.entity_id
_entity_poly.type
_entity_poly.pdbx_seq_one_letter_code
_entity_poly.pdbx_strand_id
1 'polypeptide(L)'
;MSQVEQMQVKSPPETGARGAGSPEETSSAAVATDASETERLVKLVMAMGYPEGEVRLSLARSNNNVQRAVQILVEGADDGESRKRRRSRQRLKQLRSSLLGQPLATDDAIVQMMRDQRMAQALREMVNESSVEAMQLLLAEEEQEEEDFDEGQEEEQVSQDQLGSSMEQASSSAENSPPSN
;
A
#
# COMPACT_ATOMS: atom_id res chain seq x y z
N MET A 1 53.26 44.05 3.98
CA MET A 1 53.70 42.68 4.30
C MET A 1 53.86 42.58 5.81
N SER A 2 52.86 42.05 6.50
CA SER A 2 52.86 41.95 7.97
C SER A 2 52.69 40.48 8.33
N GLN A 3 53.76 39.89 8.86
CA GLN A 3 53.78 38.52 9.34
C GLN A 3 53.02 38.45 10.66
N VAL A 4 52.10 37.49 10.78
CA VAL A 4 51.50 37.13 12.06
C VAL A 4 51.65 35.63 12.23
N GLU A 5 52.43 35.31 13.24
CA GLU A 5 52.91 34.02 13.70
C GLU A 5 51.75 33.16 14.21
N GLN A 6 51.56 31.97 13.64
CA GLN A 6 50.53 31.03 14.09
C GLN A 6 51.03 30.28 15.33
N MET A 7 50.38 30.54 16.47
CA MET A 7 50.52 29.74 17.69
C MET A 7 49.79 28.40 17.53
N GLN A 8 50.54 27.30 17.55
CA GLN A 8 50.01 25.95 17.64
C GLN A 8 49.75 25.59 19.11
N VAL A 9 48.49 25.34 19.46
CA VAL A 9 48.10 24.82 20.79
C VAL A 9 48.04 23.30 20.73
N LYS A 10 48.70 22.65 21.69
CA LYS A 10 48.99 21.22 21.73
C LYS A 10 48.11 20.53 22.79
N SER A 11 47.24 19.62 22.31
CA SER A 11 46.68 18.41 22.95
C SER A 11 45.72 18.60 24.16
N PRO A 12 44.79 17.65 24.44
CA PRO A 12 45.12 16.32 24.97
C PRO A 12 44.37 15.12 24.30
N PRO A 13 44.78 13.88 24.60
CA PRO A 13 44.10 12.65 24.18
C PRO A 13 42.96 12.29 25.16
N GLU A 14 41.80 11.91 24.64
CA GLU A 14 40.76 11.26 25.45
C GLU A 14 40.73 9.76 25.14
N THR A 15 41.38 9.00 26.01
CA THR A 15 41.07 7.59 26.25
C THR A 15 39.91 7.49 27.24
N GLY A 16 38.82 6.89 26.78
CA GLY A 16 37.99 6.00 27.59
C GLY A 16 36.83 6.63 28.35
N ALA A 17 35.61 6.31 27.93
CA ALA A 17 34.55 5.79 28.81
C ALA A 17 33.30 5.48 27.98
N ARG A 18 32.83 4.22 28.09
CA ARG A 18 31.40 3.84 28.14
C ARG A 18 30.43 4.90 27.60
N GLY A 19 30.17 4.86 26.30
CA GLY A 19 29.11 5.62 25.63
C GLY A 19 28.05 4.67 25.11
N ALA A 20 26.80 4.95 25.45
CA ALA A 20 25.60 4.22 25.05
C ALA A 20 25.57 3.91 23.55
N GLY A 21 25.04 2.74 23.19
CA GLY A 21 24.80 2.35 21.81
C GLY A 21 23.97 3.42 21.09
N SER A 22 24.61 4.10 20.14
CA SER A 22 23.95 5.00 19.20
C SER A 22 22.99 4.19 18.32
N PRO A 23 21.72 4.60 18.18
CA PRO A 23 20.75 3.98 17.26
C PRO A 23 21.05 4.23 15.77
N GLU A 24 22.17 4.87 15.42
CA GLU A 24 22.56 5.15 14.03
C GLU A 24 23.12 3.93 13.29
N GLU A 25 23.72 2.96 14.00
CA GLU A 25 24.33 1.79 13.35
C GLU A 25 23.30 0.76 12.88
N THR A 26 22.12 0.69 13.52
CA THR A 26 21.04 -0.21 13.11
C THR A 26 20.38 0.23 11.81
N SER A 27 20.27 1.54 11.58
CA SER A 27 19.65 2.09 10.36
C SER A 27 20.53 1.89 9.12
N SER A 28 21.85 2.03 9.27
CA SER A 28 22.77 1.83 8.14
C SER A 28 22.94 0.36 7.77
N ALA A 29 22.89 -0.55 8.76
CA ALA A 29 22.94 -1.99 8.51
C ALA A 29 21.68 -2.52 7.81
N ALA A 30 20.49 -2.07 8.22
CA ALA A 30 19.22 -2.47 7.58
C ALA A 30 19.12 -1.98 6.12
N VAL A 31 19.59 -0.77 5.83
CA VAL A 31 19.61 -0.24 4.47
C VAL A 31 20.61 -0.99 3.58
N ALA A 32 21.75 -1.43 4.14
CA ALA A 32 22.73 -2.21 3.40
C ALA A 32 22.25 -3.64 3.08
N THR A 33 21.51 -4.28 3.99
CA THR A 33 20.90 -5.59 3.75
C THR A 33 19.81 -5.49 2.69
N ASP A 34 18.92 -4.50 2.80
CA ASP A 34 17.86 -4.27 1.82
C ASP A 34 18.44 -3.96 0.43
N ALA A 35 19.51 -3.15 0.36
CA ALA A 35 20.20 -2.87 -0.91
C ALA A 35 20.75 -4.15 -1.56
N SER A 36 21.37 -5.05 -0.78
CA SER A 36 21.88 -6.32 -1.30
C SER A 36 20.77 -7.27 -1.77
N GLU A 37 19.62 -7.24 -1.11
CA GLU A 37 18.45 -8.03 -1.48
C GLU A 37 17.82 -7.48 -2.77
N THR A 38 17.63 -6.17 -2.87
CA THR A 38 17.11 -5.55 -4.10
C THR A 38 17.98 -5.86 -5.32
N GLU A 39 19.31 -5.87 -5.20
CA GLU A 39 20.21 -6.27 -6.30
C GLU A 39 20.02 -7.73 -6.73
N ARG A 40 19.74 -8.64 -5.80
CA ARG A 40 19.42 -10.04 -6.11
C ARG A 40 18.11 -10.13 -6.90
N LEU A 41 17.09 -9.37 -6.50
CA LEU A 41 15.80 -9.32 -7.20
C LEU A 41 15.95 -8.71 -8.60
N VAL A 42 16.75 -7.65 -8.75
CA VAL A 42 17.08 -7.05 -10.05
C VAL A 42 17.72 -8.09 -10.97
N LYS A 43 18.71 -8.86 -10.48
CA LYS A 43 19.35 -9.93 -11.27
C LYS A 43 18.37 -11.01 -11.70
N LEU A 44 17.43 -11.38 -10.83
CA LEU A 44 16.40 -12.37 -11.15
C LEU A 44 15.50 -11.89 -12.30
N VAL A 45 15.03 -10.64 -12.25
CA VAL A 45 14.16 -10.08 -13.28
C VAL A 45 14.92 -9.80 -14.58
N MET A 46 16.18 -9.36 -14.50
CA MET A 46 17.06 -9.26 -15.68
C MET A 46 17.29 -10.61 -16.36
N ALA A 47 17.38 -11.71 -15.60
CA ALA A 47 17.52 -13.05 -16.17
C ALA A 47 16.29 -13.49 -16.98
N MET A 48 15.12 -12.87 -16.76
CA MET A 48 13.91 -13.06 -17.58
C MET A 48 13.93 -12.24 -18.89
N GLY A 49 14.94 -11.39 -19.10
CA GLY A 49 15.14 -10.63 -20.33
C GLY A 49 14.74 -9.15 -20.26
N TYR A 50 14.36 -8.65 -19.08
CA TYR A 50 13.99 -7.25 -18.90
C TYR A 50 15.22 -6.33 -18.68
N PRO A 51 15.18 -5.07 -19.14
CA PRO A 51 16.29 -4.14 -19.00
C PRO A 51 16.44 -3.62 -17.56
N GLU A 52 17.68 -3.53 -17.08
CA GLU A 52 18.01 -3.15 -15.69
C GLU A 52 17.35 -1.85 -15.21
N GLY A 53 17.27 -0.85 -16.09
CA GLY A 53 16.67 0.45 -15.77
C GLY A 53 15.19 0.35 -15.42
N GLU A 54 14.42 -0.39 -16.21
CA GLU A 54 12.98 -0.59 -15.98
C GLU A 54 12.72 -1.54 -14.81
N VAL A 55 13.59 -2.53 -14.62
CA VAL A 55 13.52 -3.48 -13.51
C VAL A 55 13.68 -2.76 -12.16
N ARG A 56 14.68 -1.88 -12.02
CA ARG A 56 14.85 -1.10 -10.78
C ARG A 56 13.65 -0.20 -10.49
N LEU A 57 13.14 0.48 -11.50
CA LEU A 57 11.94 1.32 -11.38
C LEU A 57 10.70 0.51 -10.97
N SER A 58 10.51 -0.67 -11.56
CA SER A 58 9.34 -1.51 -11.31
C SER A 58 9.42 -2.20 -9.95
N LEU A 59 10.60 -2.64 -9.51
CA LEU A 59 10.84 -3.14 -8.15
C LEU A 59 10.63 -2.05 -7.09
N ALA A 60 11.09 -0.83 -7.35
CA ALA A 60 10.84 0.30 -6.45
C ALA A 60 9.33 0.61 -6.33
N ARG A 61 8.58 0.54 -7.43
CA ARG A 61 7.11 0.77 -7.43
C ARG A 61 6.31 -0.36 -6.78
N SER A 62 6.85 -1.57 -6.78
CA SER A 62 6.20 -2.76 -6.26
C SER A 62 6.65 -3.13 -4.85
N ASN A 63 7.41 -2.27 -4.16
CA ASN A 63 8.00 -2.54 -2.84
C ASN A 63 8.79 -3.86 -2.84
N ASN A 64 9.66 -4.03 -3.84
CA ASN A 64 10.51 -5.22 -4.04
C ASN A 64 9.73 -6.53 -4.29
N ASN A 65 8.45 -6.48 -4.66
CA ASN A 65 7.70 -7.66 -5.07
C ASN A 65 7.97 -8.00 -6.55
N VAL A 66 8.61 -9.14 -6.81
CA VAL A 66 8.99 -9.57 -8.17
C VAL A 66 7.79 -9.80 -9.09
N GLN A 67 6.72 -10.44 -8.60
CA GLN A 67 5.54 -10.72 -9.41
C GLN A 67 4.88 -9.43 -9.87
N ARG A 68 4.70 -8.49 -8.95
CA ARG A 68 4.14 -7.18 -9.25
C ARG A 68 5.06 -6.31 -10.10
N ALA A 69 6.38 -6.41 -9.92
CA ALA A 69 7.35 -5.74 -10.80
C ALA A 69 7.26 -6.26 -12.25
N VAL A 70 7.15 -7.58 -12.44
CA VAL A 70 6.96 -8.19 -13.76
C VAL A 70 5.63 -7.77 -14.37
N GLN A 71 4.56 -7.74 -13.57
CA GLN A 71 3.26 -7.26 -14.02
C GLN A 71 3.35 -5.81 -14.53
N ILE A 72 3.98 -4.91 -13.77
CA ILE A 72 4.21 -3.52 -14.20
C ILE A 72 5.06 -3.44 -15.48
N LEU A 73 6.03 -4.33 -15.67
CA LEU A 73 6.87 -4.39 -16.88
C LEU A 73 6.11 -4.88 -18.11
N VAL A 74 5.12 -5.76 -17.94
CA VAL A 74 4.33 -6.35 -19.03
C VAL A 74 3.11 -5.50 -19.37
N GLU A 75 2.35 -5.10 -18.36
CA GLU A 75 1.05 -4.41 -18.50
C GLU A 75 1.21 -2.89 -18.50
N GLY A 76 2.37 -2.39 -18.08
CA GLY A 76 2.60 -0.97 -17.83
C GLY A 76 2.25 -0.60 -16.39
N ALA A 77 2.67 0.60 -15.98
CA ALA A 77 2.32 1.09 -14.66
C ALA A 77 0.85 1.49 -14.65
N ASP A 78 0.06 0.81 -13.81
CA ASP A 78 -1.26 1.30 -13.45
C ASP A 78 -1.04 2.54 -12.57
N ASP A 79 -1.04 3.71 -13.21
CA ASP A 79 -0.75 5.04 -12.66
C ASP A 79 -1.83 5.54 -11.68
N GLY A 80 -2.69 4.62 -11.22
CA GLY A 80 -3.83 4.92 -10.37
C GLY A 80 -4.97 5.58 -11.13
N GLU A 81 -4.83 5.86 -12.43
CA GLU A 81 -5.89 6.38 -13.27
C GLU A 81 -7.02 5.35 -13.38
N SER A 82 -6.70 4.06 -13.56
CA SER A 82 -7.68 2.97 -13.52
C SER A 82 -8.40 2.89 -12.18
N ARG A 83 -7.68 3.02 -11.06
CA ARG A 83 -8.28 3.02 -9.71
C ARG A 83 -9.17 4.26 -9.49
N LYS A 84 -8.74 5.43 -9.95
CA LYS A 84 -9.53 6.68 -9.88
C LYS A 84 -10.80 6.55 -10.71
N ARG A 85 -10.70 5.98 -11.92
CA ARG A 85 -11.81 5.72 -12.84
C ARG A 85 -12.79 4.68 -12.30
N ARG A 86 -12.31 3.60 -11.68
CA ARG A 86 -13.16 2.59 -11.01
C ARG A 86 -13.97 3.23 -9.87
N ARG A 87 -13.32 4.03 -9.01
CA ARG A 87 -14.00 4.74 -7.91
C ARG A 87 -15.02 5.75 -8.41
N SER A 88 -14.71 6.52 -9.46
CA SER A 88 -15.66 7.48 -10.03
C SER A 88 -16.85 6.78 -10.69
N ARG A 89 -16.65 5.63 -11.36
CA ARG A 89 -17.73 4.78 -11.86
C ARG A 89 -18.66 4.29 -10.75
N GLN A 90 -18.10 3.75 -9.66
CA GLN A 90 -18.90 3.31 -8.50
C GLN A 90 -19.74 4.45 -7.91
N ARG A 91 -19.17 5.65 -7.81
CA ARG A 91 -19.89 6.85 -7.34
C ARG A 91 -21.04 7.24 -8.28
N LEU A 92 -20.82 7.10 -9.59
CA LEU A 92 -21.87 7.33 -10.58
C LEU A 92 -22.99 6.30 -10.47
N LYS A 93 -22.66 5.03 -10.22
CA LYS A 93 -23.64 3.96 -9.94
C LYS A 93 -24.46 4.28 -8.69
N GLN A 94 -23.82 4.78 -7.62
CA GLN A 94 -24.52 5.23 -6.42
C GLN A 94 -25.45 6.44 -6.69
N LEU A 95 -25.01 7.39 -7.52
CA LEU A 95 -25.87 8.50 -7.93
C LEU A 95 -27.07 8.00 -8.75
N ARG A 96 -26.85 7.05 -9.67
CA ARG A 96 -27.91 6.41 -10.44
C ARG A 96 -28.91 5.70 -9.54
N SER A 97 -28.46 4.89 -8.58
CA SER A 97 -29.36 4.15 -7.69
C SER A 97 -30.21 5.10 -6.83
N SER A 98 -29.66 6.26 -6.44
CA SER A 98 -30.42 7.33 -5.80
C SER A 98 -31.45 7.95 -6.75
N LEU A 99 -31.03 8.37 -7.96
CA LEU A 99 -31.87 8.99 -8.98
C LEU A 99 -33.04 8.12 -9.43
N LEU A 100 -32.79 6.83 -9.67
CA LEU A 100 -33.78 5.89 -10.20
C LEU A 100 -34.57 5.16 -9.11
N GLY A 101 -33.98 4.98 -7.93
CA GLY A 101 -34.62 4.26 -6.82
C GLY A 101 -35.45 5.16 -5.91
N GLN A 102 -34.88 6.28 -5.45
CA GLN A 102 -35.50 7.17 -4.47
C GLN A 102 -35.32 8.64 -4.88
N PRO A 103 -36.09 9.12 -5.86
CA PRO A 103 -35.90 10.46 -6.43
C PRO A 103 -35.98 11.58 -5.37
N LEU A 104 -36.81 11.40 -4.34
CA LEU A 104 -36.97 12.36 -3.23
C LEU A 104 -35.73 12.47 -2.33
N ALA A 105 -34.87 11.45 -2.28
CA ALA A 105 -33.62 11.46 -1.50
C ALA A 105 -32.40 11.85 -2.34
N THR A 106 -32.58 12.07 -3.65
CA THR A 106 -31.48 12.39 -4.57
C THR A 106 -30.79 13.69 -4.20
N ASP A 107 -31.55 14.72 -3.85
CA ASP A 107 -30.99 16.03 -3.51
C ASP A 107 -30.05 15.93 -2.31
N ASP A 108 -30.45 15.19 -1.27
CA ASP A 108 -29.61 14.92 -0.11
C ASP A 108 -28.37 14.10 -0.47
N ALA A 109 -28.51 13.09 -1.34
CA ALA A 109 -27.39 12.29 -1.82
C ALA A 109 -26.39 13.14 -2.62
N ILE A 110 -26.86 13.99 -3.54
CA ILE A 110 -26.02 14.92 -4.30
C ILE A 110 -25.32 15.88 -3.36
N VAL A 111 -26.03 16.46 -2.40
CA VAL A 111 -25.44 17.36 -1.40
C VAL A 111 -24.37 16.63 -0.58
N GLN A 112 -24.61 15.38 -0.17
CA GLN A 112 -23.64 14.55 0.55
C GLN A 112 -22.38 14.32 -0.29
N MET A 113 -22.53 13.97 -1.58
CA MET A 113 -21.41 13.76 -2.48
C MET A 113 -20.64 15.05 -2.76
N MET A 114 -21.35 16.18 -2.87
CA MET A 114 -20.74 17.48 -3.12
C MET A 114 -20.04 18.06 -1.89
N ARG A 115 -20.38 17.61 -0.67
CA ARG A 115 -19.65 17.94 0.56
C ARG A 115 -18.27 17.29 0.61
N ASP A 116 -18.10 16.11 0.02
CA ASP A 116 -16.77 15.52 -0.14
C ASP A 116 -16.05 16.14 -1.34
N GLN A 117 -15.07 16.99 -1.06
CA GLN A 117 -14.26 17.69 -2.06
C GLN A 117 -13.62 16.74 -3.07
N ARG A 118 -13.17 15.55 -2.65
CA ARG A 118 -12.54 14.56 -3.53
C ARG A 118 -13.57 13.87 -4.42
N MET A 119 -14.80 13.71 -3.94
CA MET A 119 -15.92 13.21 -4.74
C MET A 119 -16.37 14.22 -5.76
N ALA A 120 -16.60 15.46 -5.33
CA ALA A 120 -16.99 16.56 -6.20
C ALA A 120 -15.98 16.77 -7.33
N GLN A 121 -14.67 16.74 -7.02
CA GLN A 121 -13.61 16.87 -8.04
C GLN A 121 -13.62 15.70 -9.03
N ALA A 122 -13.65 14.46 -8.56
CA ALA A 122 -13.64 13.30 -9.45
C ALA A 122 -14.87 13.21 -10.36
N LEU A 123 -16.06 13.55 -9.83
CA LEU A 123 -17.29 13.64 -10.64
C LEU A 123 -17.20 14.76 -11.67
N ARG A 124 -16.67 15.92 -11.27
CA ARG A 124 -16.47 17.06 -12.17
C ARG A 124 -15.49 16.73 -13.29
N GLU A 125 -14.37 16.09 -12.97
CA GLU A 125 -13.38 15.64 -13.95
C GLU A 125 -14.02 14.64 -14.93
N MET A 126 -14.68 13.59 -14.43
CA MET A 126 -15.36 12.61 -15.28
C MET A 126 -16.40 13.24 -16.22
N VAL A 127 -17.23 14.16 -15.71
CA VAL A 127 -18.23 14.85 -16.53
C VAL A 127 -17.58 15.80 -17.55
N ASN A 128 -16.46 16.44 -17.21
CA ASN A 128 -15.76 17.36 -18.11
C ASN A 128 -14.92 16.63 -19.17
N GLU A 129 -14.28 15.53 -18.80
CA GLU A 129 -13.43 14.72 -19.68
C GLU A 129 -14.27 13.90 -20.66
N SER A 130 -15.36 13.29 -20.17
CA SER A 130 -16.24 12.46 -21.00
C SER A 130 -17.66 12.45 -20.44
N SER A 131 -18.40 13.53 -20.69
CA SER A 131 -19.83 13.63 -20.34
C SER A 131 -20.68 12.51 -20.95
N VAL A 132 -20.29 12.03 -22.13
CA VAL A 132 -20.96 10.92 -22.83
C VAL A 132 -20.78 9.61 -22.07
N GLU A 133 -19.57 9.30 -21.62
CA GLU A 133 -19.32 8.10 -20.80
C GLU A 133 -20.06 8.20 -19.46
N ALA A 134 -20.05 9.38 -18.83
CA ALA A 134 -20.80 9.60 -17.60
C ALA A 134 -22.31 9.36 -17.79
N MET A 135 -22.92 9.88 -18.86
CA MET A 135 -24.33 9.60 -19.14
C MET A 135 -24.59 8.13 -19.47
N GLN A 136 -23.68 7.46 -20.19
CA GLN A 136 -23.81 6.02 -20.46
C GLN A 136 -23.77 5.22 -19.16
N LEU A 137 -22.87 5.52 -18.22
CA LEU A 137 -22.81 4.86 -16.91
C LEU A 137 -24.06 5.13 -16.05
N LEU A 138 -24.63 6.33 -16.15
CA LEU A 138 -25.91 6.65 -15.50
C LEU A 138 -27.10 5.93 -16.12
N LEU A 139 -27.01 5.50 -17.38
CA LEU A 139 -28.08 4.84 -18.13
C LEU A 139 -27.89 3.32 -18.25
N ALA A 140 -26.66 2.81 -18.10
CA ALA A 140 -26.32 1.40 -18.16
C ALA A 140 -27.10 0.60 -17.11
N GLU A 141 -27.71 -0.51 -17.53
CA GLU A 141 -28.26 -1.50 -16.62
C GLU A 141 -27.13 -2.04 -15.74
N GLU A 142 -27.44 -2.38 -14.50
CA GLU A 142 -26.48 -2.76 -13.48
C GLU A 142 -25.92 -4.15 -13.81
N GLU A 143 -25.09 -4.23 -14.85
CA GLU A 143 -24.28 -5.41 -15.11
C GLU A 143 -23.33 -5.52 -13.91
N GLN A 144 -23.52 -6.61 -13.17
CA GLN A 144 -22.73 -7.03 -12.04
C GLN A 144 -21.32 -7.30 -12.57
N GLU A 145 -20.52 -6.24 -12.73
CA GLU A 145 -19.09 -6.34 -12.97
C GLU A 145 -18.54 -7.16 -11.80
N GLU A 146 -18.15 -8.41 -12.09
CA GLU A 146 -17.44 -9.27 -11.15
C GLU A 146 -16.34 -8.43 -10.52
N GLU A 147 -16.42 -8.24 -9.21
CA GLU A 147 -15.40 -7.53 -8.47
C GLU A 147 -14.10 -8.30 -8.67
N ASP A 148 -13.21 -7.77 -9.52
CA ASP A 148 -11.81 -8.14 -9.49
C ASP A 148 -11.34 -7.82 -8.06
N PHE A 149 -11.30 -8.89 -7.25
CA PHE A 149 -10.65 -8.97 -5.95
C PHE A 149 -9.17 -8.69 -6.21
N ASP A 150 -8.79 -7.42 -6.14
CA ASP A 150 -7.41 -7.04 -5.86
C ASP A 150 -7.15 -7.54 -4.44
N GLU A 151 -6.61 -8.75 -4.31
CA GLU A 151 -6.08 -9.33 -3.07
C GLU A 151 -5.04 -8.35 -2.50
N GLY A 152 -5.53 -7.37 -1.75
CA GLY A 152 -4.75 -6.69 -0.75
C GLY A 152 -4.35 -7.73 0.27
N GLN A 153 -3.14 -8.26 0.14
CA GLN A 153 -2.45 -8.98 1.20
C GLN A 153 -2.31 -8.03 2.39
N GLU A 154 -3.33 -8.05 3.24
CA GLU A 154 -3.21 -7.75 4.65
C GLU A 154 -2.35 -8.87 5.24
N GLU A 155 -1.02 -8.75 5.19
CA GLU A 155 -0.17 -9.62 5.99
C GLU A 155 -0.31 -9.22 7.46
N GLU A 156 -1.29 -9.86 8.08
CA GLU A 156 -1.45 -10.07 9.50
C GLU A 156 -0.11 -10.56 10.08
N GLN A 157 0.50 -9.73 10.92
CA GLN A 157 1.70 -10.07 11.67
C GLN A 157 1.41 -11.20 12.65
N VAL A 158 1.51 -12.45 12.21
CA VAL A 158 1.51 -13.60 13.10
C VAL A 158 2.91 -13.70 13.70
N SER A 159 3.06 -13.11 14.89
CA SER A 159 4.23 -13.25 15.75
C SER A 159 4.41 -14.73 16.11
N GLN A 160 5.36 -15.38 15.44
CA GLN A 160 5.75 -16.77 15.71
C GLN A 160 6.78 -16.78 16.85
N ASP A 161 6.31 -16.60 18.08
CA ASP A 161 7.11 -16.84 19.30
C ASP A 161 6.22 -17.39 20.41
N GLN A 162 5.85 -18.67 20.29
CA GLN A 162 5.60 -19.57 21.43
C GLN A 162 5.31 -21.00 20.94
N LEU A 163 6.36 -21.69 20.50
CA LEU A 163 6.41 -23.15 20.53
C LEU A 163 7.47 -23.56 21.55
N GLY A 164 7.03 -24.03 22.72
CA GLY A 164 7.91 -24.80 23.61
C GLY A 164 7.52 -24.79 25.08
N SER A 165 7.15 -25.96 25.60
CA SER A 165 6.94 -26.33 27.02
C SER A 165 5.53 -26.02 27.55
N SER A 166 4.72 -26.92 28.10
CA SER A 166 4.89 -28.25 28.75
C SER A 166 3.64 -29.08 28.42
N MET A 167 3.76 -30.29 27.86
CA MET A 167 3.81 -31.57 28.57
C MET A 167 2.99 -31.69 29.87
N GLU A 168 2.01 -32.61 29.81
CA GLU A 168 1.50 -33.46 30.90
C GLU A 168 0.56 -32.78 31.92
N GLN A 169 -0.54 -33.35 32.41
CA GLN A 169 -1.23 -34.62 32.24
C GLN A 169 -2.58 -34.50 32.99
N ALA A 170 -3.47 -35.47 32.74
CA ALA A 170 -4.53 -35.95 33.62
C ALA A 170 -5.92 -35.24 33.63
N SER A 171 -6.81 -35.84 32.85
CA SER A 171 -8.01 -36.59 33.31
C SER A 171 -9.13 -35.94 34.13
N SER A 172 -10.34 -36.37 33.73
CA SER A 172 -11.64 -36.41 34.45
C SER A 172 -12.43 -35.09 34.50
N SER A 173 -13.75 -35.01 34.43
CA SER A 173 -14.90 -35.89 34.14
C SER A 173 -16.14 -34.98 34.19
N ALA A 174 -17.32 -35.50 33.81
CA ALA A 174 -18.67 -34.88 33.80
C ALA A 174 -18.95 -34.06 32.52
N GLU A 175 -19.72 -34.54 31.54
CA GLU A 175 -21.09 -35.09 31.60
C GLU A 175 -22.10 -34.03 32.10
N ASN A 176 -22.69 -33.29 31.17
CA ASN A 176 -24.14 -33.07 31.15
C ASN A 176 -24.60 -32.46 29.82
N SER A 177 -25.37 -33.27 29.09
CA SER A 177 -26.16 -32.89 27.91
C SER A 177 -27.23 -31.84 28.26
N PRO A 178 -27.67 -31.02 27.28
CA PRO A 178 -28.95 -30.30 27.36
C PRO A 178 -30.11 -31.25 26.98
N PRO A 179 -31.34 -31.02 27.46
CA PRO A 179 -32.35 -30.56 26.49
C PRO A 179 -33.49 -29.67 27.05
N SER A 180 -34.02 -28.87 26.12
CA SER A 180 -35.41 -28.46 25.84
C SER A 180 -36.47 -28.42 26.94
N ASN A 181 -37.15 -27.27 27.10
CA ASN A 181 -38.47 -27.01 26.50
C ASN A 181 -38.79 -25.50 26.51
#